data_AF-A0A534XAL4-F1
#
_entry.id   AF-A0A534XAL4-F1
#
_cell.length_a   1.000
_cell.length_b   1.000
_cell.length_c   1.000
_cell.angle_alpha   90.00
_cell.angle_beta   90.00
_cell.angle_gamma   90.00
#
_symmetry.space_group_name_H-M   'P 1'
#
loop_
_entity.id
_entity.type
_entity.pdbx_description
1 polymer ?
#
loop_
_entity_poly.entity_id
_entity_poly.type
_entity_poly.pdbx_seq_one_letter_code
_entity_poly.pdbx_strand_id
1 'polypeptide(L)'
;MIGRVGAYLARLTPATRTQLRVLLRAWEAGPLASRHLRPFSRLAPSARAAWVEQCSASRAPWRRMPLTLLRMVCLAAFCADPRVEAALGYQHDCLDDRPPRPGPRLRPLQFPAVRGTVEETADACVIGSGAGGAVVACELARAGLRVVVLEEGAYFTQQDFVGPPFERVQRFYRNGGATIALGRPTLAIPLGKCVGGTTVVNSGTCFRTPDRVLREWEGRDGVEGADPAAMAPYFDEV
;
A
#
# COMPACT_ATOMS: atom_id res chain seq x y z
N MET A 1 -19.63 17.94 1.90
CA MET A 1 -18.92 16.81 1.26
C MET A 1 -18.55 17.12 -0.20
N ILE A 2 -19.46 17.73 -1.00
CA ILE A 2 -19.23 18.05 -2.42
C ILE A 2 -18.01 18.96 -2.68
N GLY A 3 -17.82 20.03 -1.89
CA GLY A 3 -16.63 20.88 -2.00
C GLY A 3 -15.30 20.20 -1.60
N ARG A 4 -15.35 19.18 -0.73
CA ARG A 4 -14.17 18.45 -0.22
C ARG A 4 -13.54 17.60 -1.32
N VAL A 5 -14.40 16.87 -2.03
CA VAL A 5 -13.99 16.04 -3.17
C VAL A 5 -13.44 16.94 -4.26
N GLY A 6 -14.09 18.06 -4.59
CA GLY A 6 -13.63 18.98 -5.64
C GLY A 6 -12.19 19.50 -5.47
N ALA A 7 -11.80 19.92 -4.25
CA ALA A 7 -10.45 20.36 -3.95
C ALA A 7 -9.41 19.22 -4.05
N TYR A 8 -9.78 18.02 -3.62
CA TYR A 8 -8.96 16.81 -3.77
C TYR A 8 -8.77 16.44 -5.24
N LEU A 9 -9.82 16.51 -6.06
CA LEU A 9 -9.76 16.21 -7.50
C LEU A 9 -8.87 17.17 -8.28
N ALA A 10 -8.73 18.42 -7.84
CA ALA A 10 -7.87 19.40 -8.48
C ALA A 10 -6.38 19.04 -8.39
N ARG A 11 -5.97 18.29 -7.35
CA ARG A 11 -4.59 17.84 -7.13
C ARG A 11 -4.22 16.59 -7.94
N LEU A 12 -5.20 15.92 -8.56
CA LEU A 12 -4.96 14.72 -9.35
C LEU A 12 -4.42 15.05 -10.74
N THR A 13 -3.61 14.14 -11.28
CA THR A 13 -3.10 14.26 -12.65
C THR A 13 -4.24 14.37 -13.67
N PRO A 14 -4.02 15.01 -14.85
CA PRO A 14 -5.05 15.10 -15.89
C PRO A 14 -5.62 13.74 -16.31
N ALA A 15 -4.76 12.72 -16.39
CA ALA A 15 -5.16 11.35 -16.72
C ALA A 15 -6.11 10.77 -15.65
N THR A 16 -5.75 10.90 -14.37
CA THR A 16 -6.58 10.43 -13.24
C THR A 16 -7.92 11.17 -13.19
N ARG A 17 -7.95 12.48 -13.46
CA ARG A 17 -9.20 13.25 -13.53
C ARG A 17 -10.12 12.75 -14.63
N THR A 18 -9.59 12.41 -15.80
CA THR A 18 -10.37 11.84 -16.90
C THR A 18 -10.96 10.48 -16.53
N GLN A 19 -10.16 9.58 -15.94
CA GLN A 19 -10.62 8.28 -15.46
C GLN A 19 -11.76 8.41 -14.44
N LEU A 20 -11.63 9.34 -13.49
CA LEU A 20 -12.69 9.58 -12.51
C LEU A 20 -13.97 10.14 -13.15
N ARG A 21 -13.86 11.04 -14.13
CA ARG A 21 -15.04 11.53 -14.86
C ARG A 21 -15.78 10.40 -15.57
N VAL A 22 -15.04 9.46 -16.18
CA VAL A 22 -15.62 8.26 -16.79
C VAL A 22 -16.33 7.41 -15.73
N LEU A 23 -15.68 7.17 -14.59
CA LEU A 23 -16.27 6.44 -13.46
C LEU A 23 -17.57 7.09 -12.96
N LEU A 24 -17.57 8.40 -12.76
CA LEU A 24 -18.74 9.16 -12.30
C LEU A 24 -19.89 9.12 -13.32
N ARG A 25 -19.58 9.24 -14.62
CA ARG A 25 -20.59 9.12 -15.69
C ARG A 25 -21.18 7.71 -15.74
N ALA A 26 -20.35 6.68 -15.60
CA ALA A 26 -20.80 5.29 -15.55
C ALA A 26 -21.70 5.04 -14.32
N TRP A 27 -21.33 5.58 -13.15
CA TRP A 27 -22.15 5.50 -11.95
C TRP A 27 -23.48 6.24 -12.11
N GLU A 28 -23.45 7.45 -12.66
CA GLU A 28 -24.64 8.26 -12.90
C GLU A 28 -25.63 7.59 -13.85
N ALA A 29 -25.12 6.94 -14.90
CA ALA A 29 -25.94 6.19 -15.86
C ALA A 29 -26.36 4.80 -15.35
N GLY A 30 -25.71 4.26 -14.32
CA GLY A 30 -25.92 2.88 -13.83
C GLY A 30 -27.39 2.50 -13.60
N PRO A 31 -28.20 3.31 -12.91
CA PRO A 31 -29.59 2.98 -12.67
C PRO A 31 -30.49 3.02 -13.92
N LEU A 32 -30.04 3.64 -15.04
CA LEU A 32 -30.75 3.58 -16.32
C LEU A 32 -30.78 2.15 -16.88
N ALA A 33 -29.74 1.35 -16.61
CA ALA A 33 -29.67 -0.07 -16.97
C ALA A 33 -30.38 -0.98 -15.95
N SER A 34 -31.33 -0.42 -15.19
CA SER A 34 -32.11 -1.11 -14.16
C SER A 34 -33.56 -0.63 -14.18
N ARG A 35 -34.38 -1.15 -13.25
CA ARG A 35 -35.81 -0.75 -13.10
C ARG A 35 -36.05 0.74 -12.82
N HIS A 36 -35.00 1.51 -12.52
CA HIS A 36 -35.13 2.90 -12.11
C HIS A 36 -35.31 3.88 -13.29
N LEU A 37 -34.84 3.54 -14.51
CA LEU A 37 -34.97 4.33 -15.76
C LEU A 37 -34.67 5.85 -15.62
N ARG A 38 -33.92 6.22 -14.58
CA ARG A 38 -33.50 7.58 -14.24
C ARG A 38 -32.03 7.51 -13.83
N PRO A 39 -31.24 8.56 -14.10
CA PRO A 39 -29.86 8.59 -13.67
C PRO A 39 -29.78 8.73 -12.14
N PHE A 40 -28.66 8.32 -11.55
CA PHE A 40 -28.50 8.20 -10.08
C PHE A 40 -28.82 9.51 -9.35
N SER A 41 -28.35 10.65 -9.83
CA SER A 41 -28.65 11.96 -9.25
C SER A 41 -30.12 12.37 -9.30
N ARG A 42 -30.97 11.71 -10.10
CA ARG A 42 -32.42 11.99 -10.18
C ARG A 42 -33.28 11.01 -9.39
N LEU A 43 -32.66 10.04 -8.72
CA LEU A 43 -33.37 9.12 -7.82
C LEU A 43 -33.71 9.80 -6.50
N ALA A 44 -34.84 9.42 -5.90
CA ALA A 44 -35.19 9.76 -4.53
C ALA A 44 -34.12 9.25 -3.55
N PRO A 45 -33.90 9.91 -2.39
CA PRO A 45 -32.85 9.52 -1.44
C PRO A 45 -32.89 8.04 -1.02
N SER A 46 -34.08 7.50 -0.73
CA SER A 46 -34.27 6.07 -0.41
C SER A 46 -33.88 5.14 -1.56
N ALA A 47 -34.21 5.51 -2.80
CA ALA A 47 -33.83 4.76 -3.99
C ALA A 47 -32.32 4.81 -4.27
N ARG A 48 -31.64 5.93 -3.99
CA ARG A 48 -30.17 6.00 -4.06
C ARG A 48 -29.51 5.07 -3.04
N ALA A 49 -30.00 5.05 -1.80
CA ALA A 49 -29.48 4.17 -0.76
C ALA A 49 -29.68 2.69 -1.15
N ALA A 50 -30.89 2.33 -1.60
CA ALA A 50 -31.18 0.98 -2.08
C ALA A 50 -30.29 0.57 -3.27
N TRP A 51 -30.02 1.50 -4.20
CA TRP A 51 -29.11 1.25 -5.33
C TRP A 51 -27.68 0.95 -4.87
N VAL A 52 -27.14 1.74 -3.93
CA VAL A 52 -25.81 1.52 -3.36
C VAL A 52 -25.73 0.15 -2.70
N GLU A 53 -26.73 -0.21 -1.89
CA GLU A 53 -26.78 -1.50 -1.19
C GLU A 53 -26.83 -2.69 -2.16
N GLN A 54 -27.68 -2.59 -3.20
CA GLN A 54 -27.76 -3.60 -4.26
C GLN A 54 -26.43 -3.75 -5.01
N CYS A 55 -25.75 -2.64 -5.32
CA CYS A 55 -24.44 -2.66 -5.96
C CYS A 55 -23.38 -3.31 -5.07
N SER A 56 -23.37 -3.07 -3.75
CA SER A 56 -22.43 -3.72 -2.84
C SER A 56 -22.68 -5.22 -2.71
N ALA A 57 -23.93 -5.65 -2.68
CA ALA A 57 -24.30 -7.07 -2.58
C ALA A 57 -24.14 -7.83 -3.92
N SER A 58 -24.07 -7.12 -5.05
CA SER A 58 -24.06 -7.71 -6.40
C SER A 58 -22.92 -8.71 -6.63
N ARG A 59 -23.25 -9.82 -7.31
CA ARG A 59 -22.25 -10.78 -7.84
C ARG A 59 -21.50 -10.20 -9.04
N ALA A 60 -22.18 -9.39 -9.84
CA ALA A 60 -21.65 -8.85 -11.08
C ALA A 60 -20.61 -7.74 -10.84
N PRO A 61 -19.36 -7.90 -11.30
CA PRO A 61 -18.28 -6.93 -11.07
C PRO A 61 -18.58 -5.54 -11.60
N TRP A 62 -19.29 -5.40 -12.74
CA TRP A 62 -19.60 -4.08 -13.31
C TRP A 62 -20.49 -3.19 -12.43
N ARG A 63 -21.18 -3.72 -11.40
CA ARG A 63 -22.04 -2.91 -10.49
C ARG A 63 -21.29 -2.63 -9.21
N ARG A 64 -20.53 -3.64 -8.77
CA ARG A 64 -19.74 -3.55 -7.54
C ARG A 64 -18.51 -2.67 -7.70
N MET A 65 -17.75 -2.84 -8.78
CA MET A 65 -16.46 -2.19 -8.93
C MET A 65 -16.56 -0.66 -8.99
N PRO A 66 -17.52 -0.05 -9.71
CA PRO A 66 -17.69 1.39 -9.67
C PRO A 66 -17.95 1.92 -8.24
N LEU A 67 -18.77 1.23 -7.46
CA LEU A 67 -19.03 1.58 -6.06
C LEU A 67 -17.76 1.46 -5.21
N THR A 68 -16.99 0.38 -5.37
CA THR A 68 -15.73 0.18 -4.64
C THR A 68 -14.74 1.31 -4.91
N LEU A 69 -14.55 1.68 -6.18
CA LEU A 69 -13.64 2.77 -6.56
C LEU A 69 -14.12 4.11 -6.03
N LEU A 70 -15.43 4.39 -6.09
CA LEU A 70 -16.00 5.60 -5.52
C LEU A 70 -15.83 5.65 -4.00
N ARG A 71 -16.01 4.54 -3.29
CA ARG A 71 -15.74 4.45 -1.84
C ARG A 71 -14.30 4.79 -1.51
N MET A 72 -13.33 4.29 -2.29
CA MET A 72 -11.91 4.61 -2.10
C MET A 72 -11.64 6.12 -2.29
N VAL A 73 -12.20 6.74 -3.33
CA VAL A 73 -12.07 8.19 -3.57
C VAL A 73 -12.71 8.99 -2.43
N CYS A 74 -13.90 8.59 -1.98
CA CYS A 74 -14.57 9.24 -0.86
C CYS A 74 -13.79 9.10 0.45
N LEU A 75 -13.21 7.92 0.72
CA LEU A 75 -12.39 7.68 1.90
C LEU A 75 -11.10 8.50 1.85
N ALA A 76 -10.41 8.52 0.71
CA ALA A 76 -9.20 9.34 0.53
C ALA A 76 -9.51 10.84 0.73
N ALA A 77 -10.59 11.35 0.13
CA ALA A 77 -10.99 12.74 0.30
C ALA A 77 -11.46 13.07 1.73
N PHE A 78 -12.02 12.09 2.46
CA PHE A 78 -12.38 12.23 3.87
C PHE A 78 -11.13 12.29 4.75
N CYS A 79 -10.20 11.35 4.60
CA CYS A 79 -8.96 11.29 5.38
C CYS A 79 -8.01 12.46 5.11
N ALA A 80 -8.11 13.09 3.93
CA ALA A 80 -7.32 14.27 3.57
C ALA A 80 -7.96 15.62 3.94
N ASP A 81 -9.13 15.64 4.61
CA ASP A 81 -9.80 16.88 5.01
C ASP A 81 -9.17 17.43 6.31
N PRO A 82 -8.64 18.68 6.32
CA PRO A 82 -8.02 19.26 7.51
C PRO A 82 -8.92 19.32 8.75
N ARG A 83 -10.25 19.32 8.56
CA ARG A 83 -11.19 19.28 9.70
C ARG A 83 -11.27 17.90 10.34
N VAL A 84 -11.10 16.84 9.54
CA VAL A 84 -11.04 15.46 10.05
C VAL A 84 -9.75 15.30 10.83
N GLU A 85 -8.64 15.79 10.27
CA GLU A 85 -7.34 15.82 10.95
C GLU A 85 -7.41 16.58 12.28
N ALA A 86 -7.97 17.79 12.29
CA ALA A 86 -8.17 18.59 13.50
C ALA A 86 -9.07 17.88 14.53
N ALA A 87 -10.14 17.21 14.10
CA ALA A 87 -11.03 16.46 14.98
C ALA A 87 -10.36 15.20 15.56
N LEU A 88 -9.45 14.57 14.82
CA LEU A 88 -8.66 13.42 15.30
C LEU A 88 -7.51 13.85 16.22
N GLY A 89 -7.13 15.13 16.22
CA GLY A 89 -5.95 15.62 16.92
C GLY A 89 -4.64 15.06 16.37
N TYR A 90 -4.65 14.55 15.13
CA TYR A 90 -3.50 13.89 14.53
C TYR A 90 -2.42 14.93 14.20
N GLN A 91 -1.22 14.76 14.77
CA GLN A 91 -0.05 15.58 14.45
C GLN A 91 0.88 14.80 13.53
N HIS A 92 1.54 15.51 12.62
CA HIS A 92 2.51 14.93 11.68
C HIS A 92 3.91 14.80 12.27
N ASP A 93 4.12 15.37 13.45
CA ASP A 93 5.41 15.40 14.11
C ASP A 93 5.75 14.03 14.69
N CYS A 94 7.04 13.75 14.71
CA CYS A 94 7.54 12.59 15.43
C CYS A 94 7.25 12.77 16.92
N LEU A 95 6.68 11.74 17.56
CA LEU A 95 6.51 11.73 19.02
C LEU A 95 7.85 11.72 19.77
N ASP A 96 8.91 11.30 19.08
CA ASP A 96 10.28 11.27 19.57
C ASP A 96 11.04 12.48 19.06
N ASP A 97 11.55 13.29 19.99
CA ASP A 97 12.32 14.51 19.75
C ASP A 97 13.81 14.23 19.52
N ARG A 98 14.26 12.98 19.73
CA ARG A 98 15.65 12.61 19.49
C ARG A 98 15.99 12.78 18.02
N PRO A 99 17.16 13.39 17.71
CA PRO A 99 17.59 13.51 16.32
C PRO A 99 17.72 12.10 15.71
N PRO A 100 17.42 11.94 14.41
CA PRO A 100 17.59 10.68 13.73
C PRO A 100 19.02 10.16 13.94
N ARG A 101 19.16 8.88 14.28
CA ARG A 101 20.48 8.29 14.50
C ARG A 101 21.34 8.46 13.23
N PRO A 102 22.55 9.04 13.34
CA PRO A 102 23.48 9.06 12.21
C PRO A 102 23.89 7.61 11.91
N GLY A 103 23.78 7.22 10.65
CA GLY A 103 24.11 5.88 10.21
C GLY A 103 24.65 5.90 8.77
N PRO A 104 25.37 4.83 8.36
CA PRO A 104 25.80 4.69 6.99
C PRO A 104 24.59 4.79 6.06
N ARG A 105 24.68 5.69 5.08
CA ARG A 105 23.64 5.84 4.06
C ARG A 105 23.99 5.01 2.86
N LEU A 106 23.01 4.27 2.36
CA LEU A 106 23.12 3.64 1.05
C LEU A 106 23.30 4.72 -0.02
N ARG A 107 24.14 4.41 -1.01
CA ARG A 107 24.29 5.20 -2.24
C ARG A 107 23.90 4.34 -3.43
N PRO A 108 22.61 3.99 -3.57
CA PRO A 108 22.17 3.12 -4.64
C PRO A 108 22.31 3.82 -5.99
N LEU A 109 22.65 3.06 -7.02
CA LEU A 109 22.41 3.47 -8.40
C LEU A 109 20.89 3.52 -8.62
N GLN A 110 20.36 4.70 -8.94
CA GLN A 110 18.91 4.93 -8.97
C GLN A 110 18.49 5.67 -10.25
N PHE A 111 17.26 5.43 -10.70
CA PHE A 111 16.66 6.22 -11.78
C PHE A 111 16.52 7.70 -11.34
N PRO A 112 16.74 8.69 -12.23
CA PRO A 112 17.10 8.59 -13.65
C PRO A 112 18.62 8.60 -13.92
N ALA A 113 19.47 8.45 -12.89
CA ALA A 113 20.92 8.40 -13.07
C ALA A 113 21.34 7.14 -13.85
N VAL A 114 20.59 6.04 -13.69
CA VAL A 114 20.68 4.86 -14.53
C VAL A 114 19.91 5.10 -15.84
N ARG A 115 20.63 5.21 -16.97
CA ARG A 115 20.06 5.50 -18.31
C ARG A 115 20.23 4.38 -19.34
N GLY A 116 20.85 3.28 -18.95
CA GLY A 116 21.15 2.15 -19.84
C GLY A 116 21.42 0.89 -19.05
N THR A 117 21.99 -0.11 -19.72
CA THR A 117 22.41 -1.36 -19.08
C THR A 117 23.49 -1.08 -18.03
N VAL A 118 23.30 -1.63 -16.83
CA VAL A 118 24.30 -1.66 -15.77
C VAL A 118 24.74 -3.11 -15.61
N GLU A 119 26.05 -3.34 -15.68
CA GLU A 119 26.66 -4.66 -15.49
C GLU A 119 27.47 -4.64 -14.21
N GLU A 120 27.19 -5.57 -13.30
CA GLU A 120 27.88 -5.73 -12.02
C GLU A 120 28.22 -7.21 -11.83
N THR A 121 29.41 -7.49 -11.29
CA THR A 121 29.84 -8.85 -10.95
C THR A 121 29.81 -9.03 -9.44
N ALA A 122 28.98 -9.96 -8.99
CA ALA A 122 28.78 -10.27 -7.58
C ALA A 122 28.66 -11.78 -7.39
N ASP A 123 28.86 -12.23 -6.17
CA ASP A 123 28.76 -13.65 -5.82
C ASP A 123 27.28 -14.03 -5.58
N ALA A 124 26.43 -13.05 -5.23
CA ALA A 124 24.98 -13.21 -5.14
C ALA A 124 24.21 -11.97 -5.62
N CYS A 125 23.00 -12.19 -6.16
CA CYS A 125 22.05 -11.15 -6.52
C CYS A 125 20.73 -11.36 -5.77
N VAL A 126 20.34 -10.39 -4.94
CA VAL A 126 19.08 -10.40 -4.19
C VAL A 126 18.07 -9.48 -4.88
N ILE A 127 16.94 -10.05 -5.31
CA ILE A 127 15.87 -9.30 -5.98
C ILE A 127 14.79 -8.94 -4.94
N GLY A 128 14.69 -7.65 -4.64
CA GLY A 128 13.80 -7.07 -3.64
C GLY A 128 14.50 -6.86 -2.30
N SER A 129 14.46 -5.62 -1.81
CA SER A 129 15.08 -5.20 -0.55
C SER A 129 14.12 -5.23 0.65
N GLY A 130 13.04 -6.01 0.54
CA GLY A 130 12.01 -6.14 1.57
C GLY A 130 12.49 -6.88 2.83
N ALA A 131 11.55 -7.20 3.74
CA ALA A 131 11.82 -7.84 5.02
C ALA A 131 12.75 -9.07 4.92
N GLY A 132 12.51 -9.96 3.97
CA GLY A 132 13.37 -11.14 3.76
C GLY A 132 14.65 -10.82 2.99
N GLY A 133 14.55 -10.07 1.88
CA GLY A 133 15.69 -9.80 1.01
C GLY A 133 16.79 -8.98 1.67
N ALA A 134 16.43 -8.00 2.50
CA ALA A 134 17.42 -7.22 3.26
C ALA A 134 18.20 -8.09 4.26
N VAL A 135 17.53 -9.03 4.93
CA VAL A 135 18.16 -9.96 5.88
C VAL A 135 19.10 -10.92 5.14
N VAL A 136 18.64 -11.52 4.03
CA VAL A 136 19.49 -12.40 3.19
C VAL A 136 20.72 -11.66 2.68
N ALA A 137 20.55 -10.43 2.17
CA ALA A 137 21.67 -9.61 1.71
C ALA A 137 22.67 -9.31 2.83
N CYS A 138 22.19 -9.04 4.05
CA CYS A 138 23.02 -8.79 5.22
C CYS A 138 23.84 -10.03 5.60
N GLU A 139 23.21 -11.19 5.70
CA GLU A 139 23.88 -12.44 6.08
C GLU A 139 24.92 -12.89 5.04
N LEU A 140 24.60 -12.81 3.75
CA LEU A 140 25.55 -13.11 2.68
C LEU A 140 26.76 -12.14 2.71
N ALA A 141 26.52 -10.85 2.92
CA ALA A 141 27.59 -9.87 3.03
C ALA A 141 28.46 -10.09 4.28
N ARG A 142 27.85 -10.45 5.42
CA ARG A 142 28.57 -10.82 6.67
C ARG A 142 29.44 -12.05 6.47
N ALA A 143 29.02 -12.99 5.62
CA ALA A 143 29.82 -14.14 5.20
C ALA A 143 30.96 -13.80 4.22
N GLY A 144 31.14 -12.52 3.85
CA GLY A 144 32.21 -12.05 2.99
C GLY A 144 31.91 -12.09 1.49
N LEU A 145 30.66 -12.38 1.10
CA LEU A 145 30.25 -12.39 -0.31
C LEU A 145 30.00 -10.97 -0.82
N ARG A 146 30.32 -10.73 -2.10
CA ARG A 146 29.89 -9.54 -2.82
C ARG A 146 28.42 -9.73 -3.21
N VAL A 147 27.56 -8.84 -2.74
CA VAL A 147 26.10 -8.95 -2.95
C VAL A 147 25.59 -7.72 -3.69
N VAL A 148 24.83 -7.94 -4.76
CA VAL A 148 24.04 -6.90 -5.42
C VAL A 148 22.58 -7.04 -4.99
N VAL A 149 21.94 -5.91 -4.66
CA VAL A 149 20.50 -5.87 -4.35
C VAL A 149 19.78 -5.05 -5.41
N LEU A 150 18.75 -5.64 -6.03
CA LEU A 150 17.92 -5.00 -7.03
C LEU A 150 16.56 -4.66 -6.44
N GLU A 151 16.15 -3.40 -6.50
CA GLU A 151 14.87 -2.92 -5.95
C GLU A 151 14.12 -2.07 -6.99
N GLU A 152 12.80 -2.27 -7.09
CA GLU A 152 11.94 -1.51 -8.02
C GLU A 152 11.59 -0.11 -7.46
N GLY A 153 11.61 0.03 -6.14
CA GLY A 153 11.29 1.25 -5.42
C GLY A 153 12.46 2.24 -5.26
N ALA A 154 12.10 3.47 -4.92
CA ALA A 154 13.08 4.50 -4.57
C ALA A 154 13.64 4.31 -3.16
N TYR A 155 14.83 4.85 -2.92
CA TYR A 155 15.41 4.97 -1.59
C TYR A 155 14.93 6.25 -0.92
N PHE A 156 14.12 6.10 0.14
CA PHE A 156 13.61 7.21 0.94
C PHE A 156 14.37 7.32 2.26
N THR A 157 14.60 8.55 2.70
CA THR A 157 15.29 8.88 3.95
C THR A 157 14.32 9.59 4.90
N GLN A 158 14.70 9.85 6.15
CA GLN A 158 13.80 10.50 7.12
C GLN A 158 13.19 11.82 6.60
N GLN A 159 13.96 12.58 5.80
CA GLN A 159 13.53 13.83 5.19
C GLN A 159 12.37 13.65 4.19
N ASP A 160 12.16 12.43 3.68
CA ASP A 160 11.09 12.11 2.75
C ASP A 160 9.75 11.81 3.42
N PHE A 161 9.74 11.55 4.74
CA PHE A 161 8.55 11.21 5.53
C PHE A 161 7.76 12.43 6.01
N VAL A 162 8.12 13.62 5.54
CA VAL A 162 7.41 14.87 5.82
C VAL A 162 6.21 15.07 4.89
N GLY A 163 5.36 16.04 5.22
CA GLY A 163 4.23 16.45 4.38
C GLY A 163 2.93 15.66 4.59
N PRO A 164 1.94 15.81 3.72
CA PRO A 164 0.62 15.20 3.89
C PRO A 164 0.66 13.66 3.77
N PRO A 165 -0.08 12.88 4.58
CA PRO A 165 -0.03 11.42 4.58
C PRO A 165 -0.44 10.82 3.25
N PHE A 166 -1.40 11.45 2.57
CA PHE A 166 -1.87 10.99 1.28
C PHE A 166 -0.79 11.05 0.20
N GLU A 167 0.03 12.09 0.19
CA GLU A 167 1.16 12.20 -0.75
C GLU A 167 2.20 11.12 -0.47
N ARG A 168 2.44 10.79 0.81
CA ARG A 168 3.29 9.65 1.19
C ARG A 168 2.73 8.32 0.69
N VAL A 169 1.41 8.10 0.80
CA VAL A 169 0.77 6.89 0.24
C VAL A 169 1.03 6.79 -1.27
N GLN A 170 0.87 7.91 -2.00
CA GLN A 170 1.12 7.93 -3.44
C GLN A 170 2.58 7.63 -3.81
N ARG A 171 3.54 8.06 -2.99
CA ARG A 171 4.98 7.87 -3.22
C ARG A 171 5.47 6.48 -2.80
N PHE A 172 5.05 5.99 -1.64
CA PHE A 172 5.65 4.82 -1.01
C PHE A 172 4.96 3.50 -1.38
N TYR A 173 3.69 3.56 -1.78
CA TYR A 173 2.93 2.35 -2.12
C TYR A 173 2.95 2.09 -3.62
N ARG A 174 3.01 0.82 -4.00
CA ARG A 174 2.82 0.37 -5.39
C ARG A 174 1.48 0.90 -5.91
N ASN A 175 1.51 1.45 -7.13
CA ASN A 175 0.35 2.07 -7.78
C ASN A 175 -0.33 3.16 -6.93
N GLY A 176 0.43 3.84 -6.05
CA GLY A 176 -0.11 4.84 -5.13
C GLY A 176 -1.16 4.30 -4.16
N GLY A 177 -1.06 3.03 -3.77
CA GLY A 177 -2.00 2.37 -2.87
C GLY A 177 -3.23 1.78 -3.56
N ALA A 178 -3.34 1.87 -4.89
CA ALA A 178 -4.49 1.37 -5.65
C ALA A 178 -4.42 -0.13 -5.99
N THR A 179 -3.54 -0.89 -5.36
CA THR A 179 -3.43 -2.34 -5.60
C THR A 179 -4.55 -3.08 -4.88
N ILE A 180 -5.27 -3.95 -5.59
CA ILE A 180 -6.45 -4.66 -5.08
C ILE A 180 -6.42 -6.14 -5.44
N ALA A 181 -6.91 -6.98 -4.51
CA ALA A 181 -7.34 -8.34 -4.80
C ALA A 181 -8.77 -8.30 -5.33
N LEU A 182 -8.97 -8.84 -6.53
CA LEU A 182 -10.30 -9.01 -7.09
C LEU A 182 -11.02 -10.14 -6.35
N GLY A 183 -12.19 -9.83 -5.78
CA GLY A 183 -12.94 -10.77 -4.96
C GLY A 183 -14.29 -10.21 -4.52
N ARG A 184 -14.91 -10.92 -3.58
CA ARG A 184 -16.14 -10.50 -2.89
C ARG A 184 -15.95 -10.72 -1.38
N PRO A 185 -15.54 -9.69 -0.62
CA PRO A 185 -15.31 -8.31 -1.05
C PRO A 185 -14.05 -8.13 -1.90
N THR A 186 -13.96 -7.00 -2.62
CA THR A 186 -12.66 -6.52 -3.14
C THR A 186 -11.82 -6.06 -1.96
N LEU A 187 -10.55 -6.47 -1.89
CA LEU A 187 -9.66 -6.15 -0.79
C LEU A 187 -8.51 -5.27 -1.28
N ALA A 188 -8.16 -4.22 -0.52
CA ALA A 188 -6.96 -3.45 -0.77
C ALA A 188 -5.74 -4.27 -0.35
N ILE A 189 -4.69 -4.27 -1.18
CA ILE A 189 -3.41 -4.92 -0.87
C ILE A 189 -2.34 -3.82 -0.76
N PRO A 190 -2.01 -3.37 0.46
CA PRO A 190 -0.95 -2.39 0.66
C PRO A 190 0.41 -3.04 0.38
N LEU A 191 1.07 -2.61 -0.70
CA LEU A 191 2.40 -3.07 -1.06
C LEU A 191 3.36 -1.88 -1.09
N GLY A 192 4.40 -1.92 -0.26
CA GLY A 192 5.48 -0.93 -0.33
C GLY A 192 6.30 -1.10 -1.61
N LYS A 193 6.72 0.01 -2.21
CA LYS A 193 7.59 0.06 -3.39
C LYS A 193 8.72 1.03 -3.10
N CYS A 194 9.62 0.60 -2.22
CA CYS A 194 10.74 1.38 -1.68
C CYS A 194 11.90 0.46 -1.36
N VAL A 195 13.10 1.01 -1.17
CA VAL A 195 14.15 0.29 -0.45
C VAL A 195 13.67 -0.04 0.96
N GLY A 196 13.58 -1.33 1.31
CA GLY A 196 12.89 -1.86 2.51
C GLY A 196 11.51 -2.49 2.23
N GLY A 197 10.94 -2.27 1.04
CA GLY A 197 9.64 -2.82 0.64
C GLY A 197 8.51 -2.41 1.59
N THR A 198 7.62 -3.35 1.92
CA THR A 198 6.45 -3.08 2.78
C THR A 198 6.83 -2.76 4.24
N THR A 199 8.05 -3.03 4.69
CA THR A 199 8.47 -2.67 6.06
C THR A 199 8.47 -1.16 6.28
N VAL A 200 8.69 -0.38 5.21
CA VAL A 200 8.69 1.09 5.21
C VAL A 200 7.32 1.68 5.56
N VAL A 201 6.24 0.96 5.25
CA VAL A 201 4.86 1.46 5.37
C VAL A 201 4.02 0.68 6.39
N ASN A 202 4.62 -0.28 7.09
CA ASN A 202 3.95 -1.07 8.12
C ASN A 202 3.79 -0.28 9.42
N SER A 203 2.82 -0.66 10.24
CA SER A 203 2.58 -0.23 11.62
C SER A 203 3.69 -0.57 12.62
N GLY A 204 4.65 -1.44 12.26
CA GLY A 204 5.70 -1.91 13.17
C GLY A 204 5.25 -2.96 14.18
N THR A 205 4.04 -3.49 14.05
CA THR A 205 3.55 -4.58 14.91
C THR A 205 4.39 -5.84 14.71
N CYS A 206 5.07 -6.30 15.76
CA CYS A 206 5.96 -7.46 15.74
C CYS A 206 5.58 -8.44 16.86
N PHE A 207 5.17 -9.65 16.48
CA PHE A 207 4.89 -10.74 17.40
C PHE A 207 5.62 -11.98 16.93
N ARG A 208 6.09 -12.81 17.88
CA ARG A 208 6.66 -14.12 17.55
C ARG A 208 5.58 -15.02 16.98
N THR A 209 5.99 -15.88 16.03
CA THR A 209 5.14 -16.94 15.52
C THR A 209 4.75 -17.86 16.69
N PRO A 210 3.47 -18.13 16.93
CA PRO A 210 3.06 -19.00 18.03
C PRO A 210 3.61 -20.43 17.85
N ASP A 211 4.05 -21.06 18.94
CA ASP A 211 4.62 -22.43 18.93
C ASP A 211 3.76 -23.44 18.19
N ARG A 212 2.43 -23.34 18.33
CA ARG A 212 1.49 -24.25 17.65
C ARG A 212 1.62 -24.18 16.14
N VAL A 213 1.87 -22.99 15.58
CA VAL A 213 2.03 -22.77 14.14
C VAL A 213 3.37 -23.33 13.65
N LEU A 214 4.44 -23.09 14.40
CA LEU A 214 5.77 -23.63 14.12
C LEU A 214 5.77 -25.17 14.06
N ARG A 215 5.20 -25.81 15.09
CA ARG A 215 5.04 -27.28 15.11
C ARG A 215 4.15 -27.81 13.98
N GLU A 216 3.16 -27.04 13.57
CA GLU A 216 2.28 -27.41 12.44
C GLU A 216 3.06 -27.36 11.11
N TRP A 217 3.90 -26.34 10.90
CA TRP A 217 4.74 -26.24 9.70
C TRP A 217 5.78 -27.34 9.61
N GLU A 218 6.47 -27.65 10.71
CA GLU A 218 7.46 -28.74 10.72
C GLU A 218 6.77 -30.10 10.54
N GLY A 219 5.80 -30.42 11.38
CA GLY A 219 5.22 -31.76 11.44
C GLY A 219 4.26 -32.08 10.30
N ARG A 220 3.40 -31.12 9.91
CA ARG A 220 2.38 -31.34 8.87
C ARG A 220 2.86 -30.91 7.50
N ASP A 221 3.48 -29.73 7.42
CA ASP A 221 3.82 -29.10 6.14
C ASP A 221 5.27 -29.41 5.69
N GLY A 222 6.06 -30.08 6.53
CA GLY A 222 7.40 -30.57 6.22
C GLY A 222 8.47 -29.47 6.12
N VAL A 223 8.24 -28.33 6.78
CA VAL A 223 9.22 -27.22 6.80
C VAL A 223 10.29 -27.53 7.83
N GLU A 224 11.39 -28.12 7.39
CA GLU A 224 12.52 -28.48 8.25
C GLU A 224 13.06 -27.26 9.02
N GLY A 225 13.32 -27.44 10.33
CA GLY A 225 13.84 -26.37 11.20
C GLY A 225 12.82 -25.31 11.61
N ALA A 226 11.54 -25.49 11.28
CA ALA A 226 10.46 -24.58 11.67
C ALA A 226 9.88 -24.85 13.07
N ASP A 227 10.58 -25.56 13.95
CA ASP A 227 10.12 -25.81 15.32
C ASP A 227 10.48 -24.66 16.29
N PRO A 228 9.81 -24.54 17.46
CA PRO A 228 10.06 -23.44 18.38
C PRO A 228 11.51 -23.34 18.88
N ALA A 229 12.19 -24.47 19.11
CA ALA A 229 13.56 -24.48 19.61
C ALA A 229 14.55 -24.10 18.51
N ALA A 230 14.40 -24.60 17.29
CA ALA A 230 15.24 -24.20 16.16
C ALA A 230 15.07 -22.72 15.77
N MET A 231 13.84 -22.18 15.86
CA MET A 231 13.56 -20.80 15.49
C MET A 231 13.92 -19.76 16.57
N ALA A 232 14.01 -20.17 17.84
CA ALA A 232 14.23 -19.24 18.96
C ALA A 232 15.49 -18.36 18.81
N PRO A 233 16.68 -18.89 18.43
CA PRO A 233 17.88 -18.06 18.26
C PRO A 233 17.69 -16.92 17.25
N TYR A 234 16.98 -17.19 16.15
CA TYR A 234 16.71 -16.17 15.12
C TYR A 234 15.72 -15.11 15.59
N PHE A 235 14.76 -15.46 16.46
CA PHE A 235 13.84 -14.48 17.06
C PHE A 235 14.45 -13.69 18.22
N ASP A 236 15.52 -14.18 18.82
CA ASP A 236 16.24 -13.48 19.89
C ASP A 236 17.31 -12.51 19.33
N GLU A 237 17.80 -12.74 18.11
CA GLU A 237 18.75 -11.84 17.44
C GLU A 237 18.12 -10.51 16.97
N VAL A 238 16.85 -10.53 16.56
CA VAL A 238 16.16 -9.43 15.85
C VAL A 238 15.18 -8.68 16.77
#